data_AF-A0A372DRK4-F1
#
_entry.id   AF-A0A372DRK4-F1
#
_cell.length_a   1.000
_cell.length_b   1.000
_cell.length_c   1.000
_cell.angle_alpha   90.00
_cell.angle_beta   90.00
_cell.angle_gamma   90.00
#
_symmetry.space_group_name_H-M   'P 1'
#
loop_
_entity.id
_entity.type
_entity.pdbx_description
1 polymer ?
#
loop_
_entity_poly.entity_id
_entity_poly.type
_entity_poly.pdbx_seq_one_letter_code
_entity_poly.pdbx_strand_id
1 'polypeptide(L)'
;MSLFGFAKRWAIGLSTLTLTITSSIGLTIETAQGTTPYGPAVEHPQNAGYQAEQQGDFDTAIINYRRSLNAATELSDPVLRACGVAGAEARLRGAEAAKTYIQQHGRSSDRLNQARERSQAAFQDYWNEFDQRRPDLVNGCP
;
A
#
# COMPACT_ATOMS: atom_id res chain seq x y z
N MET A 1 -26.39 -37.63 66.02
CA MET A 1 -25.36 -38.68 65.91
C MET A 1 -24.43 -38.32 64.75
N SER A 2 -23.16 -38.03 65.07
CA SER A 2 -21.93 -38.57 64.45
C SER A 2 -21.90 -38.85 62.93
N LEU A 3 -20.91 -38.54 62.09
CA LEU A 3 -19.49 -38.11 62.21
C LEU A 3 -19.00 -37.62 60.81
N PHE A 4 -18.05 -36.66 60.84
CA PHE A 4 -16.83 -36.47 60.01
C PHE A 4 -16.75 -36.83 58.51
N GLY A 5 -16.11 -35.92 57.75
CA GLY A 5 -15.44 -36.26 56.49
C GLY A 5 -14.77 -35.05 55.81
N PHE A 6 -13.54 -34.74 56.22
CA PHE A 6 -12.66 -33.71 55.66
C PHE A 6 -12.40 -33.87 54.15
N ALA A 7 -12.44 -32.77 53.40
CA ALA A 7 -11.61 -32.63 52.19
C ALA A 7 -11.09 -31.19 52.07
N LYS A 8 -9.83 -31.08 52.47
CA LYS A 8 -8.94 -29.92 52.40
C LYS A 8 -8.57 -29.69 50.93
N ARG A 9 -8.87 -28.53 50.33
CA ARG A 9 -8.27 -28.15 49.06
C ARG A 9 -7.78 -26.71 49.10
N TRP A 10 -6.47 -26.62 48.93
CA TRP A 10 -5.62 -25.47 49.16
C TRP A 10 -5.89 -24.34 48.18
N ALA A 11 -5.88 -23.12 48.72
CA ALA A 11 -5.79 -21.89 47.96
C ALA A 11 -4.44 -21.85 47.23
N ILE A 12 -4.48 -21.95 45.89
CA ILE A 12 -3.33 -21.60 45.06
C ILE A 12 -3.47 -20.10 44.81
N GLY A 13 -2.64 -19.33 45.51
CA GLY A 13 -2.54 -17.89 45.33
C GLY A 13 -2.18 -17.58 43.89
N LEU A 14 -3.07 -16.89 43.17
CA LEU A 14 -2.71 -16.14 41.98
C LEU A 14 -1.82 -14.99 42.45
N SER A 15 -0.51 -15.24 42.54
CA SER A 15 0.47 -14.17 42.54
C SER A 15 0.43 -13.55 41.15
N THR A 16 -0.28 -12.44 41.01
CA THR A 16 -0.14 -11.51 39.89
C THR A 16 1.27 -10.96 39.93
N LEU A 17 2.20 -11.66 39.27
CA LEU A 17 3.51 -11.15 38.93
C LEU A 17 3.32 -9.97 37.98
N THR A 18 3.24 -8.76 38.56
CA THR A 18 3.37 -7.52 37.81
C THR A 18 4.84 -7.43 37.44
N LEU A 19 5.18 -7.83 36.21
CA LEU A 19 6.52 -7.66 35.66
C LEU A 19 6.68 -6.18 35.28
N THR A 20 7.16 -5.37 36.22
CA THR A 20 7.59 -4.01 35.91
C THR A 20 8.96 -4.10 35.26
N ILE A 21 9.01 -4.10 33.94
CA ILE A 21 10.27 -3.98 33.19
C ILE A 21 10.67 -2.50 33.23
N THR A 22 11.42 -2.11 34.26
CA THR A 22 12.08 -0.80 34.28
C THR A 22 13.33 -0.90 33.41
N SER A 23 13.17 -0.76 32.09
CA SER A 23 14.30 -0.50 31.20
C SER A 23 14.74 0.94 31.39
N SER A 24 15.85 1.16 32.10
CA SER A 24 16.47 2.48 32.36
C SER A 24 17.16 3.10 31.14
N ILE A 25 16.88 2.59 29.94
CA ILE A 25 17.38 3.13 28.69
C ILE A 25 16.15 3.56 27.91
N GLY A 26 15.95 4.87 27.78
CA GLY A 26 15.03 5.47 26.84
C GLY A 26 15.51 5.24 25.41
N LEU A 27 15.58 3.98 24.99
CA LEU A 27 15.51 3.62 23.59
C LEU A 27 14.02 3.52 23.27
N THR A 28 13.44 4.64 22.86
CA THR A 28 12.36 4.57 21.89
C THR A 28 12.94 3.89 20.68
N ILE A 29 12.74 2.57 20.57
CA ILE A 29 12.82 1.91 19.27
C ILE A 29 11.61 2.45 18.52
N GLU A 30 11.80 3.59 17.85
CA GLU A 30 11.00 3.91 16.67
C GLU A 30 11.18 2.70 15.77
N THR A 31 10.17 1.84 15.75
CA THR A 31 10.08 0.81 14.73
C THR A 31 10.16 1.57 13.42
N ALA A 32 11.27 1.40 12.70
CA ALA A 32 11.39 1.85 11.33
C ALA A 32 10.21 1.22 10.59
N GLN A 33 9.13 2.00 10.44
CA GLN A 33 7.97 1.63 9.65
C GLN A 33 8.54 1.19 8.32
N GLY A 34 8.28 -0.07 7.94
CA GLY A 34 8.95 -0.74 6.83
C GLY A 34 9.23 0.23 5.70
N THR A 35 10.50 0.56 5.52
CA THR A 35 10.90 1.61 4.57
C THR A 35 10.62 1.05 3.19
N THR A 36 9.52 1.47 2.59
CA THR A 36 9.28 1.23 1.18
C THR A 36 10.46 1.83 0.39
N PRO A 37 10.96 1.17 -0.66
CA PRO A 37 12.13 1.64 -1.41
C PRO A 37 11.96 3.10 -1.90
N TYR A 38 10.73 3.50 -2.21
CA TYR A 38 10.36 4.83 -2.70
C TYR A 38 9.98 5.83 -1.60
N GLY A 39 9.88 5.39 -0.35
CA GLY A 39 9.46 6.20 0.79
C GLY A 39 7.97 6.55 0.84
N PRO A 40 7.51 7.12 1.96
CA PRO A 40 6.08 7.37 2.21
C PRO A 40 5.48 8.44 1.30
N ALA A 41 6.28 9.42 0.84
CA ALA A 41 5.82 10.49 -0.03
C ALA A 41 5.35 9.98 -1.41
N VAL A 42 5.95 8.88 -1.90
CA VAL A 42 5.54 8.21 -3.13
C VAL A 42 4.41 7.21 -2.85
N GLU A 43 4.57 6.42 -1.80
CA GLU A 43 3.73 5.23 -1.56
C GLU A 43 2.36 5.53 -0.95
N HIS A 44 2.27 6.49 -0.03
CA HIS A 44 0.99 6.87 0.54
C HIS A 44 -0.01 7.36 -0.53
N PRO A 45 0.34 8.32 -1.40
CA PRO A 45 -0.56 8.71 -2.48
C PRO A 45 -0.75 7.58 -3.50
N GLN A 46 0.25 6.75 -3.80
CA GLN A 46 0.05 5.60 -4.69
C GLN A 46 -1.02 4.64 -4.16
N ASN A 47 -0.94 4.29 -2.87
CA ASN A 47 -1.90 3.41 -2.22
C ASN A 47 -3.29 4.05 -2.15
N ALA A 48 -3.39 5.34 -1.83
CA ALA A 48 -4.66 6.06 -1.84
C ALA A 48 -5.29 6.08 -3.25
N GLY A 49 -4.48 6.26 -4.29
CA GLY A 49 -4.92 6.22 -5.68
C GLY A 49 -5.46 4.85 -6.06
N TYR A 50 -4.77 3.78 -5.67
CA TYR A 50 -5.23 2.41 -5.89
C TYR A 50 -6.55 2.13 -5.16
N GLN A 51 -6.70 2.55 -3.90
CA GLN A 51 -7.97 2.36 -3.18
C GLN A 51 -9.14 3.10 -3.85
N ALA A 52 -8.90 4.32 -4.34
CA ALA A 52 -9.91 5.08 -5.09
C ALA A 52 -10.28 4.36 -6.41
N GLU A 53 -9.29 3.83 -7.14
CA GLU A 53 -9.50 3.04 -8.36
C GLU A 53 -10.36 1.79 -8.11
N GLN A 54 -10.10 1.07 -7.00
CA GLN A 54 -10.90 -0.09 -6.61
C GLN A 54 -12.36 0.29 -6.30
N GLN A 55 -12.59 1.48 -5.76
CA GLN A 55 -13.93 2.05 -5.52
C GLN A 55 -14.57 2.63 -6.81
N GLY A 56 -13.83 2.65 -7.92
CA GLY A 56 -14.24 3.27 -9.18
C GLY A 56 -14.26 4.80 -9.13
N ASP A 57 -13.63 5.41 -8.14
CA ASP A 57 -13.39 6.86 -8.08
C ASP A 57 -12.09 7.20 -8.83
N PHE A 58 -12.19 7.19 -10.15
CA PHE A 58 -11.04 7.43 -11.02
C PHE A 58 -10.54 8.87 -10.97
N ASP A 59 -11.39 9.84 -10.58
CA ASP A 59 -10.97 11.23 -10.38
C ASP A 59 -10.02 11.35 -9.18
N THR A 60 -10.40 10.78 -8.04
CA THR A 60 -9.52 10.73 -6.86
C THR A 60 -8.27 9.90 -7.12
N ALA A 61 -8.39 8.81 -7.89
CA ALA A 61 -7.22 8.00 -8.28
C ALA A 61 -6.20 8.82 -9.07
N ILE A 62 -6.63 9.55 -10.11
CA ILE A 62 -5.77 10.42 -10.92
C ILE A 62 -5.05 11.47 -10.08
N ILE A 63 -5.76 12.14 -9.16
CA ILE A 63 -5.17 13.16 -8.29
C ILE A 63 -4.04 12.55 -7.45
N ASN A 64 -4.29 11.38 -6.87
CA ASN A 64 -3.31 10.72 -6.01
C ASN A 64 -2.12 10.15 -6.81
N TYR A 65 -2.34 9.55 -7.97
CA TYR A 65 -1.23 9.09 -8.82
C TYR A 65 -0.37 10.25 -9.31
N ARG A 66 -0.93 11.43 -9.60
CA ARG A 66 -0.15 12.64 -9.89
C ARG A 66 0.70 13.10 -8.70
N ARG A 67 0.18 13.01 -7.48
CA ARG A 67 0.97 13.32 -6.27
C ARG A 67 2.12 12.34 -6.09
N SER A 68 1.87 11.05 -6.29
CA SER A 68 2.91 10.01 -6.25
C SER A 68 3.98 10.24 -7.32
N LEU A 69 3.57 10.56 -8.55
CA LEU A 69 4.47 10.90 -9.66
C LEU A 69 5.37 12.10 -9.31
N ASN A 70 4.78 13.19 -8.83
CA ASN A 70 5.54 14.38 -8.43
C ASN A 70 6.50 14.10 -7.26
N ALA A 71 6.15 13.19 -6.33
CA ALA A 71 7.08 12.80 -5.28
C ALA A 71 8.22 11.92 -5.83
N ALA A 72 7.92 11.04 -6.79
CA ALA A 72 8.89 10.14 -7.39
C ALA A 72 9.95 10.90 -8.20
N THR A 73 9.60 12.02 -8.85
CA THR A 73 10.57 12.86 -9.59
C THR A 73 11.64 13.47 -8.69
N GLU A 74 11.36 13.63 -7.39
CA GLU A 74 12.27 14.20 -6.39
C GLU A 74 13.18 13.15 -5.73
N LEU A 75 13.06 11.86 -6.07
CA LEU A 75 13.94 10.82 -5.54
C LEU A 75 15.39 11.05 -5.99
N SER A 76 16.31 10.96 -5.03
CA SER A 76 17.74 11.21 -5.27
C SER A 76 18.43 10.06 -6.00
N ASP A 77 18.05 8.82 -5.69
CA ASP A 77 18.57 7.65 -6.38
C ASP A 77 17.99 7.58 -7.81
N PRO A 78 18.83 7.54 -8.85
CA PRO A 78 18.36 7.60 -10.23
C PRO A 78 17.56 6.35 -10.66
N VAL A 79 17.83 5.18 -10.08
CA VAL A 79 17.10 3.94 -10.35
C VAL A 79 15.75 3.99 -9.67
N LEU A 80 15.70 4.32 -8.37
CA LEU A 80 14.45 4.48 -7.63
C LEU A 80 13.57 5.56 -8.24
N ARG A 81 14.15 6.69 -8.67
CA ARG A 81 13.43 7.73 -9.40
C ARG A 81 12.83 7.21 -10.70
N ALA A 82 13.61 6.53 -11.53
CA ALA A 82 13.12 6.01 -12.80
C ALA A 82 11.98 5.00 -12.61
N CYS A 83 12.14 4.07 -11.66
CA CYS A 83 11.14 3.07 -11.34
C CYS A 83 9.88 3.65 -10.68
N GLY A 84 10.04 4.59 -9.73
CA GLY A 84 8.93 5.26 -9.07
C GLY A 84 8.12 6.12 -10.03
N VAL A 85 8.78 6.87 -10.91
CA VAL A 85 8.13 7.63 -11.98
C VAL A 85 7.38 6.69 -12.92
N ALA A 86 8.02 5.59 -13.36
CA ALA A 86 7.39 4.61 -14.23
C ALA A 86 6.13 3.99 -13.62
N GLY A 87 6.20 3.55 -12.36
CA GLY A 87 5.06 2.97 -11.66
C GLY A 87 3.90 3.95 -11.48
N ALA A 88 4.20 5.20 -11.10
CA ALA A 88 3.20 6.25 -10.93
C ALA A 88 2.58 6.67 -12.28
N GLU A 89 3.37 6.80 -13.34
CA GLU A 89 2.87 7.10 -14.70
C GLU A 89 2.00 5.98 -15.26
N ALA A 90 2.41 4.72 -15.11
CA ALA A 90 1.62 3.56 -15.56
C ALA A 90 0.22 3.56 -14.92
N ARG A 91 0.16 3.78 -13.61
CA ARG A 91 -1.09 3.86 -12.85
C ARG A 91 -1.93 5.08 -13.24
N LEU A 92 -1.29 6.23 -13.45
CA LEU A 92 -1.96 7.44 -13.91
C LEU A 92 -2.64 7.21 -15.27
N ARG A 93 -1.91 6.67 -16.25
CA ARG A 93 -2.46 6.33 -17.57
C ARG A 93 -3.59 5.31 -17.48
N GLY A 94 -3.46 4.31 -16.60
CA GLY A 94 -4.52 3.36 -16.29
C GLY A 94 -5.81 4.04 -15.82
N ALA A 95 -5.70 4.88 -14.79
CA ALA A 95 -6.85 5.60 -14.25
C ALA A 95 -7.49 6.57 -15.26
N GLU A 96 -6.68 7.24 -16.09
CA GLU A 96 -7.16 8.12 -17.17
C GLU A 96 -7.92 7.33 -18.26
N ALA A 97 -7.45 6.13 -18.62
CA ALA A 97 -8.13 5.24 -19.55
C ALA A 97 -9.47 4.74 -18.98
N ALA A 98 -9.50 4.33 -17.71
CA ALA A 98 -10.71 3.92 -17.03
C ALA A 98 -11.74 5.04 -16.92
N LYS A 99 -11.30 6.25 -16.54
CA LYS A 99 -12.15 7.44 -16.49
C LYS A 99 -12.76 7.75 -17.86
N THR A 100 -11.93 7.76 -18.91
CA THR A 100 -12.38 7.98 -20.29
C THR A 100 -13.46 6.98 -20.69
N TYR A 101 -13.26 5.70 -20.38
CA TYR A 101 -14.24 4.66 -20.66
C TYR A 101 -15.58 4.91 -19.96
N ILE A 102 -15.57 5.25 -18.67
CA ILE A 102 -16.80 5.56 -17.93
C ILE A 102 -17.50 6.82 -18.46
N GLN A 103 -16.75 7.83 -18.89
CA GLN A 103 -17.32 9.04 -19.50
C GLN A 103 -18.06 8.73 -20.81
N GLN A 104 -17.55 7.77 -21.59
CA GLN A 104 -18.14 7.38 -22.88
C GLN A 104 -19.33 6.42 -22.75
N HIS A 105 -19.30 5.52 -21.76
CA HIS A 105 -20.25 4.41 -21.66
C HIS A 105 -21.18 4.49 -20.45
N GLY A 106 -21.00 5.49 -19.59
CA GLY A 106 -21.74 5.67 -18.35
C GLY A 106 -21.25 4.75 -17.23
N ARG A 107 -21.78 5.00 -16.02
CA ARG A 107 -21.41 4.27 -14.81
C ARG A 107 -22.43 3.19 -14.48
N SER A 108 -21.99 1.94 -14.46
CA SER A 108 -22.70 0.78 -13.91
C SER A 108 -21.69 -0.24 -13.36
N SER A 109 -22.14 -1.24 -12.61
CA SER A 109 -21.24 -2.28 -12.06
C SER A 109 -20.42 -2.98 -13.17
N ASP A 110 -21.09 -3.41 -14.24
CA ASP A 110 -20.41 -4.09 -15.37
C ASP A 110 -19.43 -3.17 -16.10
N ARG A 111 -19.77 -1.88 -16.22
CA ARG A 111 -18.89 -0.88 -16.84
C ARG A 111 -17.70 -0.54 -15.96
N LEU A 112 -17.82 -0.61 -14.63
CA LEU A 112 -16.67 -0.44 -13.74
C LEU A 112 -15.66 -1.59 -13.89
N ASN A 113 -16.13 -2.82 -14.09
CA ASN A 113 -15.23 -3.94 -14.39
C ASN A 113 -14.50 -3.72 -15.72
N GLN A 114 -15.24 -3.36 -16.77
CA GLN A 114 -14.63 -3.03 -18.07
C GLN A 114 -13.67 -1.83 -17.98
N ALA A 115 -13.98 -0.81 -17.18
CA ALA A 115 -13.08 0.31 -16.94
C ALA A 115 -11.76 -0.12 -16.27
N ARG A 116 -11.81 -1.04 -15.29
CA ARG A 116 -10.61 -1.60 -14.67
C ARG A 116 -9.80 -2.45 -15.63
N GLU A 117 -10.44 -3.18 -16.54
CA GLU A 117 -9.73 -3.88 -17.63
C GLU A 117 -8.99 -2.89 -18.53
N ARG A 118 -9.60 -1.74 -18.86
CA ARG A 118 -8.92 -0.67 -19.60
C ARG A 118 -7.76 -0.05 -18.81
N SER A 119 -7.93 0.13 -17.49
CA SER A 119 -6.84 0.58 -16.62
C SER A 119 -5.65 -0.37 -16.67
N GLN A 120 -5.90 -1.67 -16.48
CA GLN A 120 -4.87 -2.70 -16.48
C GLN A 120 -4.17 -2.82 -17.83
N ALA A 121 -4.91 -2.71 -18.94
CA ALA A 121 -4.33 -2.72 -20.28
C ALA A 121 -3.38 -1.53 -20.48
N ALA A 122 -3.82 -0.31 -20.17
CA ALA A 122 -2.97 0.89 -20.30
C ALA A 122 -1.76 0.87 -19.35
N PHE A 123 -1.90 0.29 -18.16
CA PHE A 123 -0.78 0.04 -17.25
C PHE A 123 0.25 -0.90 -17.89
N GLN A 124 -0.19 -2.02 -18.46
CA GLN A 124 0.69 -2.98 -19.10
C GLN A 124 1.38 -2.40 -20.35
N ASP A 125 0.63 -1.66 -21.17
CA ASP A 125 1.17 -0.99 -22.35
C ASP A 125 2.29 -0.03 -21.98
N TYR A 126 2.11 0.76 -20.90
CA TYR A 126 3.16 1.63 -20.40
C TYR A 126 4.42 0.85 -19.99
N TRP A 127 4.28 -0.26 -19.24
CA TRP A 127 5.44 -1.04 -18.82
C TRP A 127 6.17 -1.67 -20.01
N ASN A 128 5.42 -2.13 -21.02
CA ASN A 128 6.03 -2.61 -22.27
C ASN A 128 6.85 -1.51 -22.96
N GLU A 129 6.32 -0.27 -23.02
CA GLU A 129 7.05 0.88 -23.55
C GLU A 129 8.27 1.27 -22.68
N PHE A 130 8.14 1.17 -21.36
CA PHE A 130 9.22 1.47 -20.42
C PHE A 130 10.36 0.47 -20.57
N ASP A 131 10.07 -0.83 -20.62
CA ASP A 131 11.06 -1.90 -20.77
C ASP A 131 11.85 -1.76 -22.08
N GLN A 132 11.20 -1.31 -23.15
CA GLN A 132 11.86 -1.01 -24.43
C GLN A 132 12.81 0.20 -24.33
N ARG A 133 12.44 1.23 -23.56
CA ARG A 133 13.25 2.46 -23.38
C ARG A 133 14.35 2.30 -22.33
N ARG A 134 14.14 1.45 -21.32
CA ARG A 134 15.03 1.20 -20.18
C ARG A 134 15.27 -0.30 -20.02
N PRO A 135 15.87 -0.96 -21.03
CA PRO A 135 16.18 -2.39 -20.95
C PRO A 135 17.13 -2.71 -19.78
N ASP A 136 17.89 -1.72 -19.31
CA ASP A 136 18.76 -1.79 -18.13
C ASP A 136 18.00 -1.95 -16.80
N LEU A 137 16.71 -1.61 -16.77
CA LEU A 137 15.87 -1.66 -15.57
C LEU A 137 14.82 -2.78 -15.59
N VAL A 138 14.80 -3.62 -16.63
CA VAL A 138 13.91 -4.78 -16.70
C VAL A 138 14.24 -5.73 -15.54
N ASN A 139 13.24 -6.03 -14.69
CA ASN A 139 13.38 -6.75 -13.42
C ASN A 139 14.27 -6.07 -12.36
N GLY A 140 14.65 -4.80 -12.57
CA GLY A 140 15.50 -4.02 -11.65
C GLY A 140 14.74 -3.05 -10.75
N CYS A 141 13.44 -2.85 -10.99
CA CYS A 141 12.61 -2.02 -10.14
C CYS A 141 12.18 -2.78 -8.87
N PRO A 142 12.43 -2.22 -7.67
CA PRO A 142 12.04 -2.84 -6.41
C PRO A 142 10.55 -2.71 -6.09
#